data_AF-H2XNU2-F1
#
_entry.id   AF-H2XNU2-F1
#
_cell.length_a   1.000
_cell.length_b   1.000
_cell.length_c   1.000
_cell.angle_alpha   90.00
_cell.angle_beta   90.00
_cell.angle_gamma   90.00
#
_symmetry.space_group_name_H-M   'P 1'
#
loop_
_entity.id
_entity.type
_entity.pdbx_description
1 polymer ?
#
loop_
_entity_poly.entity_id
_entity_poly.type
_entity_poly.pdbx_seq_one_letter_code
_entity_poly.pdbx_strand_id
1 'polypeptide(L)'
;MKKLRTDIARLQKEIATCTDRQRDLEDNSALRERNREIEDVRKKLLEMEEKLGGMNAAKLDSEVRQLTKEHSDLTKEKERCKVRQESLGENVRSLQQELSRENFKFADKRYKDCLVSATTLELAIGDLDKYYKALDRAVMKYHQIKMDEINKIIRELWQETYKGRDIEYIQICSSEDTGGSTAARRTFNYRVVMYCYSGTPMDMRGRCSAGQKV
;
A
#
# COMPACT_ATOMS: atom_id res chain seq x y z
N MET A 1 42.49 10.83 132.07
CA MET A 1 43.20 11.06 130.80
C MET A 1 43.15 9.88 129.81
N LYS A 2 43.36 8.60 130.21
CA LYS A 2 43.29 7.46 129.26
C LYS A 2 41.85 7.05 128.83
N LYS A 3 40.86 7.08 129.73
CA LYS A 3 39.44 6.75 129.40
C LYS A 3 38.79 7.74 128.43
N LEU A 4 39.11 9.03 128.55
CA LEU A 4 38.58 10.07 127.65
C LEU A 4 39.08 9.92 126.21
N ARG A 5 40.31 9.42 126.00
CA ARG A 5 40.86 9.17 124.65
C ARG A 5 40.26 7.92 123.99
N THR A 6 39.92 6.89 124.76
CA THR A 6 39.23 5.71 124.23
C THR A 6 37.78 6.01 123.85
N ASP A 7 37.12 6.88 124.60
CA ASP A 7 35.74 7.29 124.30
C ASP A 7 35.69 8.21 123.06
N ILE A 8 36.67 9.10 122.88
CA ILE A 8 36.81 9.92 121.65
C ILE A 8 37.06 9.02 120.43
N ALA A 9 37.92 8.00 120.53
CA ALA A 9 38.17 7.07 119.43
C ALA A 9 36.94 6.20 119.10
N ARG A 10 36.13 5.82 120.09
CA ARG A 10 34.87 5.09 119.87
C ARG A 10 33.83 5.96 119.17
N LEU A 11 33.66 7.21 119.63
CA LEU A 11 32.76 8.19 119.01
C LEU A 11 33.20 8.53 117.57
N GLN A 12 34.50 8.64 117.28
CA GLN A 12 34.99 8.83 115.92
C GLN A 12 34.67 7.63 115.00
N LYS A 13 34.78 6.40 115.52
CA LYS A 13 34.41 5.19 114.77
C LYS A 13 32.90 5.08 114.56
N GLU A 14 32.09 5.45 115.55
CA GLU A 14 30.64 5.53 115.46
C GLU A 14 30.20 6.60 114.43
N ILE A 15 30.85 7.77 114.42
CA ILE A 15 30.63 8.82 113.41
C ILE A 15 30.97 8.31 112.01
N ALA A 16 32.11 7.63 111.82
CA ALA A 16 32.48 7.04 110.53
C ALA A 16 31.47 5.99 110.04
N THR A 17 31.00 5.12 110.95
CA THR A 17 29.95 4.15 110.59
C THR A 17 28.60 4.81 110.30
N CYS A 18 28.29 5.95 110.92
CA CYS A 18 27.08 6.72 110.60
C CYS A 18 27.21 7.43 109.25
N THR A 19 28.38 7.97 108.90
CA THR A 19 28.61 8.61 107.58
C THR A 19 28.58 7.60 106.45
N ASP A 20 29.16 6.41 106.64
CA ASP A 20 29.10 5.32 105.64
C ASP A 20 27.66 4.86 105.44
N ARG A 21 26.89 4.70 106.53
CA ARG A 21 25.49 4.30 106.47
C ARG A 21 24.58 5.37 105.87
N GLN A 22 24.90 6.65 106.05
CA GLN A 22 24.19 7.75 105.38
C GLN A 22 24.46 7.73 103.88
N ARG A 23 25.71 7.51 103.46
CA ARG A 23 26.07 7.37 102.06
C ARG A 23 25.40 6.16 101.41
N ASP A 24 25.38 5.01 102.09
CA ASP A 24 24.67 3.82 101.61
C ASP A 24 23.16 4.06 101.43
N LEU A 25 22.55 4.85 102.34
CA LEU A 25 21.13 5.22 102.25
C LEU A 25 20.86 6.21 101.12
N GLU A 26 21.74 7.19 100.91
CA GLU A 26 21.69 8.12 99.78
C GLU A 26 21.85 7.38 98.44
N ASP A 27 22.80 6.47 98.34
CA ASP A 27 23.01 5.63 97.15
C ASP A 27 21.81 4.70 96.90
N ASN A 28 21.21 4.11 97.94
CA ASN A 28 20.00 3.30 97.80
C ASN A 28 18.78 4.13 97.36
N SER A 29 18.67 5.37 97.85
CA SER A 29 17.62 6.31 97.44
C SER A 29 17.78 6.68 95.97
N ALA A 30 18.99 7.04 95.54
CA ALA A 30 19.29 7.35 94.15
C ALA A 30 19.04 6.15 93.23
N LEU A 31 19.41 4.93 93.66
CA LEU A 31 19.18 3.71 92.90
C LEU A 31 17.68 3.42 92.71
N ARG A 32 16.85 3.67 93.72
CA ARG A 32 15.39 3.54 93.62
C ARG A 32 14.77 4.60 92.70
N GLU A 33 15.25 5.83 92.76
CA GLU A 33 14.80 6.90 91.87
C GLU A 33 15.12 6.58 90.41
N ARG A 34 16.35 6.13 90.13
CA ARG A 34 16.77 5.70 88.79
C ARG A 34 15.98 4.49 88.29
N ASN A 35 15.65 3.54 89.17
CA ASN A 35 14.81 2.40 88.78
C ASN A 35 13.38 2.83 88.43
N ARG A 36 12.81 3.82 89.14
CA ARG A 36 11.50 4.39 88.77
C ARG A 36 11.56 5.10 87.42
N GLU A 37 12.61 5.89 87.18
CA GLU A 37 12.83 6.54 85.87
C GLU A 37 12.93 5.49 84.74
N ILE A 38 13.64 4.39 84.96
CA ILE A 38 13.75 3.28 84.00
C ILE A 38 12.39 2.64 83.75
N GLU A 39 11.57 2.40 84.78
CA GLU A 39 10.22 1.86 84.61
C GLU A 39 9.30 2.82 83.85
N ASP A 40 9.37 4.11 84.13
CA ASP A 40 8.57 5.13 83.42
C ASP A 40 9.00 5.26 81.96
N VAL A 41 10.30 5.21 81.67
CA VAL A 41 10.81 5.19 80.29
C VAL A 41 10.38 3.91 79.58
N ARG A 42 10.42 2.75 80.25
CA ARG A 42 9.93 1.48 79.68
C ARG A 42 8.44 1.52 79.37
N LYS A 43 7.62 2.07 80.26
CA LYS A 43 6.17 2.25 80.01
C LYS A 43 5.92 3.16 78.81
N LYS A 44 6.63 4.29 78.71
CA LYS A 44 6.54 5.19 77.54
C LYS A 44 6.97 4.52 76.25
N LEU A 45 7.97 3.66 76.30
CA LEU A 45 8.48 2.90 75.15
C LEU A 45 7.43 1.86 74.70
N LEU A 46 6.82 1.16 75.65
CA LEU A 46 5.76 0.18 75.39
C LEU A 46 4.48 0.84 74.86
N GLU A 47 4.08 1.99 75.42
CA GLU A 47 2.99 2.81 74.86
C GLU A 47 3.31 3.33 73.45
N MET A 48 4.57 3.69 73.17
CA MET A 48 4.98 4.08 71.82
C MET A 48 4.95 2.88 70.86
N GLU A 49 5.40 1.70 71.28
CA GLU A 49 5.34 0.46 70.48
C GLU A 49 3.90 0.01 70.23
N GLU A 50 3.01 0.18 71.20
CA GLU A 50 1.58 -0.13 71.07
C GLU A 50 0.84 0.92 70.21
N LYS A 51 1.24 2.20 70.28
CA LYS A 51 0.78 3.25 69.34
C LYS A 51 1.34 3.05 67.92
N LEU A 52 2.54 2.47 67.80
CA LEU A 52 3.11 1.93 66.56
C LEU A 52 2.49 0.58 66.18
N GLY A 53 1.53 0.09 66.98
CA GLY A 53 0.86 -1.19 66.91
C GLY A 53 0.57 -1.66 65.49
N GLY A 54 1.23 -2.76 65.13
CA GLY A 54 0.84 -3.65 64.04
C GLY A 54 1.26 -3.25 62.62
N MET A 55 1.53 -1.97 62.36
CA MET A 55 2.17 -1.58 61.12
C MET A 55 3.67 -1.87 61.23
N ASN A 56 4.07 -3.08 60.85
CA ASN A 56 5.46 -3.38 60.56
C ASN A 56 5.95 -2.34 59.55
N ALA A 57 6.65 -1.31 60.02
CA ALA A 57 7.15 -0.22 59.17
C ALA A 57 7.95 -0.79 57.99
N ALA A 58 8.64 -1.91 58.21
CA ALA A 58 9.32 -2.67 57.16
C ALA A 58 8.39 -3.29 56.10
N LYS A 59 7.21 -3.82 56.48
CA LYS A 59 6.24 -4.37 55.53
C LYS A 59 5.57 -3.26 54.74
N LEU A 60 5.16 -2.19 55.42
CA LEU A 60 4.55 -1.02 54.77
C LEU A 60 5.55 -0.36 53.81
N ASP A 61 6.82 -0.23 54.19
CA ASP A 61 7.88 0.29 53.31
C ASP A 61 8.13 -0.65 52.11
N SER A 62 8.07 -1.98 52.31
CA SER A 62 8.19 -2.94 51.21
C SER A 62 7.02 -2.88 50.21
N GLU A 63 5.80 -2.66 50.72
CA GLU A 63 4.58 -2.54 49.91
C GLU A 63 4.56 -1.21 49.16
N VAL A 64 4.95 -0.11 49.82
CA VAL A 64 5.15 1.20 49.18
C VAL A 64 6.21 1.10 48.06
N ARG A 65 7.30 0.37 48.27
CA ARG A 65 8.33 0.14 47.23
C ARG A 65 7.80 -0.71 46.06
N GLN A 66 6.99 -1.73 46.32
CA GLN A 66 6.37 -2.53 45.26
C GLN A 66 5.38 -1.68 44.45
N LEU A 67 4.47 -0.97 45.13
CA LEU A 67 3.48 -0.12 44.48
C LEU A 67 4.12 1.03 43.71
N THR A 68 5.20 1.63 44.21
CA THR A 68 5.95 2.65 43.45
C THR A 68 6.65 2.07 42.24
N LYS A 69 7.17 0.84 42.33
CA LYS A 69 7.76 0.15 41.18
C LYS A 69 6.71 -0.16 40.11
N GLU A 70 5.58 -0.74 40.51
CA GLU A 70 4.44 -1.02 39.62
C GLU A 70 3.90 0.26 38.98
N HIS A 71 3.73 1.34 39.76
CA HIS A 71 3.34 2.64 39.26
C HIS A 71 4.37 3.17 38.25
N SER A 72 5.67 3.03 38.53
CA SER A 72 6.72 3.46 37.60
C SER A 72 6.69 2.67 36.29
N ASP A 73 6.38 1.37 36.34
CA ASP A 73 6.34 0.51 35.17
C ASP A 73 5.09 0.76 34.33
N LEU A 74 3.92 0.93 34.96
CA LEU A 74 2.69 1.38 34.30
C LEU A 74 2.85 2.77 33.67
N THR A 75 3.56 3.69 34.34
CA THR A 75 3.83 5.02 33.78
C THR A 75 4.70 4.92 32.53
N LYS A 76 5.77 4.10 32.56
CA LYS A 76 6.59 3.85 31.36
C LYS A 76 5.78 3.24 30.22
N GLU A 77 4.89 2.31 30.54
CA GLU A 77 4.04 1.67 29.53
C GLU A 77 3.04 2.66 28.91
N LYS A 78 2.41 3.51 29.73
CA LYS A 78 1.57 4.61 29.26
C LYS A 78 2.33 5.56 28.32
N GLU A 79 3.53 5.99 28.69
CA GLU A 79 4.35 6.86 27.84
C GLU A 79 4.74 6.16 26.53
N ARG A 80 5.09 4.86 26.56
CA ARG A 80 5.35 4.07 25.35
C ARG A 80 4.12 4.00 24.42
N CYS A 81 2.94 3.74 24.98
CA CYS A 81 1.69 3.72 24.21
C CYS A 81 1.38 5.09 23.62
N LYS A 82 1.61 6.17 24.36
CA LYS A 82 1.38 7.54 23.91
C LYS A 82 2.30 7.91 22.73
N VAL A 83 3.61 7.63 22.84
CA VAL A 83 4.56 7.83 21.74
C VAL A 83 4.17 7.01 20.49
N ARG A 84 3.70 5.78 20.69
CA ARG A 84 3.21 4.96 19.57
C ARG A 84 1.95 5.54 18.93
N GLN A 85 1.03 6.08 19.73
CA GLN A 85 -0.16 6.74 19.22
C GLN A 85 0.18 8.01 18.43
N GLU A 86 1.11 8.81 18.93
CA GLU A 86 1.59 10.02 18.26
C GLU A 86 2.26 9.69 16.92
N SER A 87 3.17 8.71 16.89
CA SER A 87 3.82 8.28 15.64
C SER A 87 2.85 7.66 14.63
N LEU A 88 1.87 6.87 15.07
CA LEU A 88 0.80 6.39 14.20
C LEU A 88 -0.06 7.54 13.68
N GLY A 89 -0.35 8.54 14.51
CA GLY A 89 -1.06 9.75 14.10
C GLY A 89 -0.29 10.56 13.06
N GLU A 90 1.02 10.68 13.19
CA GLU A 90 1.89 11.30 12.18
C GLU A 90 1.92 10.51 10.88
N ASN A 91 2.01 9.18 10.95
CA ASN A 91 1.96 8.31 9.77
C ASN A 91 0.62 8.40 9.03
N VAL A 92 -0.50 8.48 9.76
CA VAL A 92 -1.82 8.68 9.14
C VAL A 92 -1.87 10.03 8.45
N ARG A 93 -1.36 11.10 9.07
CA ARG A 93 -1.32 12.44 8.47
C ARG A 93 -0.44 12.47 7.22
N SER A 94 0.73 11.85 7.24
CA SER A 94 1.62 11.81 6.08
C SER A 94 0.99 11.02 4.93
N LEU A 95 0.39 9.87 5.19
CA LEU A 95 -0.34 9.07 4.19
C LEU A 95 -1.56 9.82 3.62
N GLN A 96 -2.31 10.54 4.46
CA GLN A 96 -3.40 11.40 3.99
C GLN A 96 -2.90 12.53 3.10
N GLN A 97 -1.76 13.14 3.44
CA GLN A 97 -1.15 14.18 2.63
C GLN A 97 -0.64 13.63 1.28
N GLU A 98 -0.06 12.42 1.28
CA GLU A 98 0.35 11.70 0.08
C GLU A 98 -0.85 11.36 -0.82
N LEU A 99 -1.94 10.84 -0.24
CA LEU A 99 -3.18 10.55 -0.98
C LEU A 99 -3.82 11.82 -1.55
N SER A 100 -3.66 12.95 -0.83
CA SER A 100 -4.15 14.26 -1.26
C SER A 100 -3.28 14.89 -2.35
N ARG A 101 -2.09 14.34 -2.65
CA ARG A 101 -1.28 14.81 -3.77
C ARG A 101 -2.07 14.67 -5.06
N GLU A 102 -1.87 15.64 -5.94
CA GLU A 102 -2.64 15.82 -7.17
C GLU A 102 -2.62 14.56 -8.08
N ASN A 103 -1.51 13.81 -8.04
CA ASN A 103 -1.34 12.57 -8.78
C ASN A 103 -2.29 11.45 -8.34
N PHE A 104 -2.57 11.33 -7.04
CA PHE A 104 -3.40 10.25 -6.49
C PHE A 104 -4.86 10.68 -6.34
N LYS A 105 -5.10 11.95 -6.02
CA LYS A 105 -6.45 12.50 -5.85
C LYS A 105 -7.32 12.35 -7.10
N PHE A 106 -6.73 12.46 -8.29
CA PHE A 106 -7.44 12.38 -9.57
C PHE A 106 -7.11 11.11 -10.37
N ALA A 107 -6.40 10.15 -9.77
CA ALA A 107 -5.98 8.94 -10.46
C ALA A 107 -7.17 8.20 -11.09
N ASP A 108 -8.26 8.02 -10.34
CA ASP A 108 -9.47 7.34 -10.84
C ASP A 108 -10.12 8.07 -12.01
N LYS A 109 -10.17 9.42 -11.94
CA LYS A 109 -10.75 10.22 -13.01
C LYS A 109 -9.89 10.14 -14.27
N ARG A 110 -8.57 10.30 -14.13
CA ARG A 110 -7.63 10.19 -15.26
C ARG A 110 -7.61 8.79 -15.86
N TYR A 111 -7.74 7.75 -15.03
CA TYR A 111 -7.85 6.37 -15.50
C TYR A 111 -9.12 6.17 -16.33
N LYS A 112 -10.27 6.65 -15.83
CA LYS A 112 -11.54 6.58 -16.59
C LYS A 112 -11.47 7.36 -17.89
N ASP A 113 -10.93 8.58 -17.88
CA ASP A 113 -10.77 9.40 -19.08
C ASP A 113 -9.84 8.71 -20.10
N CYS A 114 -8.73 8.13 -19.64
CA CYS A 114 -7.81 7.36 -20.48
C CYS A 114 -8.50 6.11 -21.06
N LEU A 115 -9.28 5.40 -20.25
CA LEU A 115 -10.00 4.21 -20.68
C LEU A 115 -11.07 4.54 -21.73
N VAL A 116 -11.81 5.63 -21.55
CA VAL A 116 -12.77 6.12 -22.55
C VAL A 116 -12.04 6.49 -23.84
N SER A 117 -10.92 7.21 -23.75
CA SER A 117 -10.10 7.55 -24.94
C SER A 117 -9.58 6.32 -25.67
N ALA A 118 -9.05 5.33 -24.94
CA ALA A 118 -8.55 4.09 -25.53
C ALA A 118 -9.65 3.29 -26.22
N THR A 119 -10.78 3.09 -25.54
CA THR A 119 -11.92 2.34 -26.11
C THR A 119 -12.53 3.05 -27.32
N THR A 120 -12.65 4.37 -27.28
CA THR A 120 -13.12 5.14 -28.45
C THR A 120 -12.15 5.08 -29.63
N LEU A 121 -10.84 5.08 -29.38
CA LEU A 121 -9.84 4.87 -30.43
C LEU A 121 -9.91 3.46 -31.03
N GLU A 122 -10.08 2.42 -30.22
CA GLU A 122 -10.25 1.05 -30.71
C GLU A 122 -11.48 0.91 -31.61
N LEU A 123 -12.60 1.51 -31.20
CA LEU A 123 -13.81 1.55 -32.02
C LEU A 123 -13.59 2.32 -33.33
N ALA A 124 -12.90 3.47 -33.28
CA ALA A 124 -12.57 4.26 -34.46
C ALA A 124 -11.68 3.50 -35.45
N ILE A 125 -10.70 2.72 -34.96
CA ILE A 125 -9.86 1.85 -35.80
C ILE A 125 -10.73 0.78 -36.47
N GLY A 126 -11.62 0.13 -35.71
CA GLY A 126 -12.56 -0.86 -36.25
C GLY A 126 -13.47 -0.28 -37.34
N ASP A 127 -13.93 0.95 -37.16
CA ASP A 127 -14.76 1.63 -38.15
C ASP A 127 -13.97 2.06 -39.39
N LEU A 128 -12.72 2.52 -39.23
CA LEU A 128 -11.84 2.81 -40.36
C LEU A 128 -11.57 1.57 -41.22
N ASP A 129 -11.36 0.40 -40.62
CA ASP A 129 -11.19 -0.87 -41.36
C ASP A 129 -12.46 -1.25 -42.13
N LYS A 130 -13.65 -1.07 -41.52
CA LYS A 130 -14.93 -1.27 -42.23
C LYS A 130 -15.08 -0.31 -43.40
N TYR A 131 -14.76 0.97 -43.22
CA TYR A 131 -14.83 1.95 -44.31
C TYR A 131 -13.83 1.63 -45.43
N TYR A 132 -12.61 1.22 -45.09
CA TYR A 132 -11.62 0.79 -46.07
C TYR A 132 -12.13 -0.38 -46.91
N LYS A 133 -12.66 -1.43 -46.27
CA LYS A 133 -13.24 -2.60 -46.95
C LYS A 133 -14.47 -2.25 -47.78
N ALA A 134 -15.33 -1.36 -47.28
CA ALA A 134 -16.53 -0.92 -47.99
C ALA A 134 -16.18 -0.11 -49.25
N LEU A 135 -15.24 0.83 -49.12
CA LEU A 135 -14.71 1.61 -50.23
C LEU A 135 -14.10 0.71 -51.30
N ASP A 136 -13.26 -0.22 -50.87
CA ASP A 136 -12.60 -1.16 -51.77
C ASP A 136 -13.60 -2.00 -52.56
N ARG A 137 -14.63 -2.55 -51.89
CA ARG A 137 -15.73 -3.26 -52.56
C ARG A 137 -16.49 -2.36 -53.55
N ALA A 138 -16.72 -1.10 -53.20
CA ALA A 138 -17.39 -0.16 -54.09
C ALA A 138 -16.56 0.14 -55.34
N VAL A 139 -15.25 0.31 -55.19
CA VAL A 139 -14.31 0.51 -56.30
C VAL A 139 -14.27 -0.72 -57.21
N MET A 140 -14.21 -1.94 -56.65
CA MET A 140 -14.25 -3.17 -57.44
C MET A 140 -15.56 -3.31 -58.21
N LYS A 141 -16.70 -3.05 -57.55
CA LYS A 141 -18.00 -3.10 -58.20
C LYS A 141 -18.11 -2.07 -59.33
N TYR A 142 -17.61 -0.86 -59.11
CA TYR A 142 -17.57 0.17 -60.15
C TYR A 142 -16.71 -0.25 -61.34
N HIS A 143 -15.52 -0.80 -61.09
CA HIS A 143 -14.65 -1.33 -62.14
C HIS A 143 -15.34 -2.43 -62.95
N GLN A 144 -15.99 -3.39 -62.28
CA GLN A 144 -16.75 -4.45 -62.95
C GLN A 144 -17.87 -3.88 -63.83
N ILE A 145 -18.67 -2.95 -63.31
CA ILE A 145 -19.73 -2.29 -64.08
C ILE A 145 -19.16 -1.60 -65.32
N LYS A 146 -18.03 -0.89 -65.19
CA LYS A 146 -17.37 -0.23 -66.32
C LYS A 146 -16.80 -1.22 -67.33
N MET A 147 -16.23 -2.34 -66.89
CA MET A 147 -15.76 -3.39 -67.80
C MET A 147 -16.92 -4.04 -68.55
N ASP A 148 -18.06 -4.26 -67.89
CA ASP A 148 -19.26 -4.80 -68.53
C ASP A 148 -19.86 -3.83 -69.56
N GLU A 149 -19.91 -2.53 -69.25
CA GLU A 149 -20.32 -1.47 -70.18
C GLU A 149 -19.40 -1.42 -71.41
N ILE A 150 -18.08 -1.41 -71.21
CA ILE A 150 -17.09 -1.42 -72.31
C ILE A 150 -17.26 -2.67 -73.16
N ASN A 151 -17.36 -3.84 -72.53
CA ASN A 151 -17.53 -5.11 -73.23
C ASN A 151 -18.84 -5.16 -74.02
N LYS A 152 -19.92 -4.51 -73.53
CA LYS A 152 -21.17 -4.39 -74.27
C LYS A 152 -20.99 -3.58 -75.55
N ILE A 153 -20.36 -2.41 -75.47
CA ILE A 153 -20.10 -1.54 -76.62
C ILE A 153 -19.19 -2.24 -77.64
N ILE A 154 -18.13 -2.92 -77.16
CA ILE A 154 -17.22 -3.66 -78.04
C ILE A 154 -17.95 -4.78 -78.78
N ARG A 155 -18.84 -5.52 -78.12
CA ARG A 155 -19.65 -6.57 -78.76
C ARG A 155 -20.54 -5.99 -79.85
N GLU A 156 -21.22 -4.88 -79.56
CA GLU A 156 -22.10 -4.20 -80.52
C GLU A 156 -21.32 -3.71 -81.74
N LEU A 157 -20.19 -3.02 -81.53
CA LEU A 157 -19.32 -2.55 -82.61
C LEU A 157 -18.71 -3.70 -83.43
N TRP A 158 -18.32 -4.80 -82.77
CA TRP A 158 -17.76 -5.97 -83.45
C TRP A 158 -18.77 -6.60 -84.41
N GLN A 159 -20.02 -6.77 -83.96
CA GLN A 159 -21.09 -7.31 -84.79
C GLN A 159 -21.44 -6.41 -85.98
N GLU A 160 -21.32 -5.09 -85.84
CA GLU A 160 -21.58 -4.14 -86.91
C GLU A 160 -20.45 -4.12 -87.97
N THR A 161 -19.19 -4.23 -87.52
CA THR A 161 -18.01 -4.01 -88.38
C THR A 161 -17.40 -5.29 -88.94
N TYR A 162 -17.45 -6.40 -88.20
CA TYR A 162 -16.79 -7.65 -88.60
C TYR A 162 -17.75 -8.57 -89.38
N LYS A 163 -17.47 -8.75 -90.68
CA LYS A 163 -18.27 -9.61 -91.58
C LYS A 163 -17.74 -11.05 -91.71
N GLY A 164 -16.72 -11.43 -90.94
CA GLY A 164 -16.14 -12.78 -90.97
C GLY A 164 -16.97 -13.76 -90.13
N ARG A 165 -16.96 -15.06 -90.51
CA ARG A 165 -17.69 -16.12 -89.77
C ARG A 165 -16.87 -16.74 -88.63
N ASP A 166 -15.60 -16.37 -88.50
CA ASP A 166 -14.65 -17.10 -87.67
C ASP A 166 -14.66 -16.64 -86.20
N ILE A 167 -15.11 -15.41 -85.93
CA ILE A 167 -15.15 -14.79 -84.60
C ILE A 167 -16.53 -14.16 -84.38
N GLU A 168 -17.23 -14.60 -83.34
CA GLU A 168 -18.58 -14.12 -83.02
C GLU A 168 -18.53 -12.79 -82.27
N TYR A 169 -17.69 -12.70 -81.24
CA TYR A 169 -17.43 -11.45 -80.53
C TYR A 169 -16.10 -11.49 -79.78
N ILE A 170 -15.64 -10.31 -79.41
CA ILE A 170 -14.45 -10.11 -78.59
C ILE A 170 -14.82 -9.50 -77.25
N GLN A 171 -14.04 -9.79 -76.22
CA GLN A 171 -14.25 -9.28 -74.86
C GLN A 171 -12.90 -8.97 -74.20
N ILE A 172 -12.85 -7.87 -73.46
CA ILE A 172 -11.75 -7.58 -72.56
C ILE A 172 -12.01 -8.29 -71.23
N CYS A 173 -11.12 -9.19 -70.86
CA CYS A 173 -11.11 -9.83 -69.55
C CYS A 173 -10.06 -9.16 -68.67
N SER A 174 -10.49 -8.66 -67.51
CA SER A 174 -9.60 -8.23 -66.44
C SER A 174 -9.34 -9.40 -65.49
N SER A 175 -8.09 -9.82 -65.36
CA SER A 175 -7.63 -10.72 -64.30
C SER A 175 -7.08 -9.88 -63.16
N GLU A 176 -7.56 -10.13 -61.95
CA GLU A 176 -6.95 -9.60 -60.74
C GLU A 176 -5.70 -10.42 -60.41
N ASP A 177 -4.58 -9.74 -60.15
CA ASP A 177 -3.41 -10.40 -59.58
C ASP A 177 -3.52 -10.36 -58.06
N THR A 178 -3.96 -11.47 -57.48
CA THR A 178 -4.20 -11.61 -56.03
C THR A 178 -2.90 -11.71 -55.21
N GLY A 179 -1.73 -11.66 -55.87
CA GLY A 179 -0.41 -11.78 -55.23
C GLY A 179 0.09 -10.52 -54.51
N GLY A 180 -0.60 -9.38 -54.63
CA GLY A 180 -0.23 -8.12 -53.98
C GLY A 180 -0.72 -8.04 -52.54
N SER A 181 0.18 -8.29 -51.59
CA SER A 181 0.01 -8.04 -50.15
C SER A 181 -0.71 -6.72 -49.87
N THR A 182 -1.56 -6.76 -48.84
CA THR A 182 -2.53 -5.82 -48.24
C THR A 182 -2.21 -4.30 -48.19
N ALA A 183 -1.06 -3.85 -48.69
CA ALA A 183 -0.63 -2.46 -48.74
C ALA A 183 -0.29 -1.95 -50.16
N ALA A 184 -0.15 -2.83 -51.14
CA ALA A 184 0.20 -2.46 -52.51
C ALA A 184 -1.07 -2.27 -53.36
N ARG A 185 -1.11 -1.18 -54.13
CA ARG A 185 -2.13 -0.96 -55.18
C ARG A 185 -2.38 -2.24 -55.96
N ARG A 186 -3.66 -2.65 -56.06
CA ARG A 186 -4.06 -3.80 -56.87
C ARG A 186 -3.66 -3.57 -58.33
N THR A 187 -3.05 -4.58 -58.92
CA THR A 187 -2.62 -4.56 -60.31
C THR A 187 -3.64 -5.34 -61.13
N PHE A 188 -4.22 -4.69 -62.14
CA PHE A 188 -5.15 -5.32 -63.07
C PHE A 188 -4.42 -5.70 -64.35
N ASN A 189 -4.51 -6.98 -64.72
CA ASN A 189 -3.99 -7.49 -65.98
C ASN A 189 -5.15 -7.62 -66.97
N TYR A 190 -5.07 -6.89 -68.09
CA TYR A 190 -6.09 -6.92 -69.13
C TYR A 190 -5.64 -7.79 -70.30
N ARG A 191 -6.53 -8.66 -70.77
CA ARG A 191 -6.34 -9.44 -72.00
C ARG A 191 -7.58 -9.38 -72.87
N VAL A 192 -7.39 -9.45 -74.18
CA VAL A 192 -8.49 -9.51 -75.14
C VAL A 192 -8.70 -10.96 -75.53
N VAL A 193 -9.91 -11.45 -75.31
CA VAL A 193 -10.32 -12.82 -75.62
C VAL A 193 -11.36 -12.77 -76.73
N MET A 194 -11.20 -13.62 -77.72
CA MET A 194 -12.19 -13.85 -78.77
C MET A 194 -12.98 -15.11 -78.49
N TYR A 195 -14.25 -15.10 -78.88
CA TYR A 195 -15.13 -16.26 -78.85
C TYR A 195 -15.36 -16.73 -80.29
N CYS A 196 -14.90 -17.93 -80.59
CA CYS A 196 -15.13 -18.59 -81.87
C CYS A 196 -16.47 -19.34 -81.85
N TYR A 197 -17.01 -19.66 -83.03
CA TYR A 197 -18.28 -20.42 -83.19
C TYR A 197 -18.28 -21.79 -82.46
N SER A 198 -17.10 -22.36 -82.19
CA SER A 198 -16.93 -23.58 -81.40
C SER A 198 -17.15 -23.39 -79.89
N GLY A 199 -17.43 -22.16 -79.43
CA GLY A 199 -17.69 -21.82 -78.03
C GLY A 199 -16.44 -21.72 -77.15
N THR A 200 -15.24 -21.96 -77.69
CA THR A 200 -14.00 -21.93 -76.92
C THR A 200 -13.43 -20.50 -76.84
N PRO A 201 -13.24 -19.93 -75.63
CA PRO A 201 -12.57 -18.64 -75.47
C PRO A 201 -11.08 -18.79 -75.81
N MET A 202 -10.56 -17.94 -76.70
CA MET A 202 -9.14 -17.90 -77.06
C MET A 202 -8.56 -16.51 -76.89
N ASP A 203 -7.33 -16.43 -76.37
CA ASP A 203 -6.61 -15.16 -76.29
C ASP A 203 -6.27 -14.68 -77.71
N MET A 204 -6.56 -13.41 -78.01
CA MET A 204 -6.27 -12.80 -79.31
C MET A 204 -4.76 -12.51 -79.49
N ARG A 205 -4.00 -12.39 -78.39
CA ARG A 205 -2.58 -12.06 -78.45
C ARG A 205 -1.79 -13.17 -79.16
N GLY A 206 -1.23 -12.82 -80.33
CA GLY A 206 -0.42 -13.74 -81.14
C GLY A 206 -1.21 -14.70 -82.03
N ARG A 207 -2.55 -14.64 -82.01
CA ARG A 207 -3.43 -15.55 -82.79
C ARG A 207 -4.27 -14.85 -83.87
N CYS A 208 -4.25 -13.52 -83.89
CA CYS A 208 -4.99 -12.73 -84.89
C CYS A 208 -4.16 -12.41 -86.13
N SER A 209 -4.82 -12.41 -87.29
CA SER A 209 -4.25 -11.99 -88.57
C SER A 209 -4.00 -10.47 -88.59
N ALA A 210 -3.15 -9.99 -89.52
CA ALA A 210 -2.84 -8.56 -89.61
C ALA A 210 -4.12 -7.70 -89.80
N GLY A 211 -5.08 -8.17 -90.61
CA GLY A 211 -6.36 -7.47 -90.84
C GLY A 211 -7.34 -7.50 -89.67
N GLN A 212 -7.13 -8.35 -88.67
CA GLN A 212 -7.90 -8.37 -87.41
C GLN A 212 -7.24 -7.54 -86.30
N LYS A 213 -5.96 -7.21 -86.45
CA LYS A 213 -5.21 -6.37 -85.50
C LYS A 213 -5.28 -4.88 -85.83
N VAL A 214 -5.60 -4.55 -87.08
CA VAL A 214 -5.74 -3.18 -87.60
C VAL A 214 -7.08 -2.59 -87.20
#